data_AF-A0A353Z1V7-F1
#
_entry.id   AF-A0A353Z1V7-F1
#
_cell.length_a   1.000
_cell.length_b   1.000
_cell.length_c   1.000
_cell.angle_alpha   90.00
_cell.angle_beta   90.00
_cell.angle_gamma   90.00
#
_symmetry.space_group_name_H-M   'P 1'
#
loop_
_entity.id
_entity.type
_entity.pdbx_description
1 polymer ?
#
loop_
_entity_poly.entity_id
_entity_poly.type
_entity_poly.pdbx_seq_one_letter_code
_entity_poly.pdbx_strand_id
1 'polypeptide(L)'
;MKEEALKTIEAQLPAPIKEVIGNTQIEVPKAQAIAMNYAPFMQQINEIAIEVQQLEKGNPEHLEMAKRYRIDLSKICSAAERQKKQDKASLLLEQKFYDALFNVVNSAGRLIQGEAQEIEKYFEKQEAERIQRLHDERLAKVEKYGVNSDHIDLGRMEDDVWVNFYKGTKASYEQKLAAEKKAEEDRKLKERKAKEYAKKLAEENKRLQAEAKRKAEEAEVAQKKALDTSNRLAALFAIGVKKKPEEVSDLSNDQWKELYSNHKTEFNKKQEEIRKAQEKEKQEKRKQLELIEKRVQSRLNELKKLGFDNQGNIHIHMQANFRIFGLQIESMPDNDWNEVIIDFKNKLNLAKERIETERKLEEKRIEDQKRLEAIKKAETEEEERKKQAELAPDKEKIENYLVELLQVKQPKVETEGAKQIITNINKLLLKIEVYVEQKIKEL
;
A
#
# COMPACT_ATOMS: atom_id res chain seq x y z
N MET A 1 -54.30 -6.30 43.41
CA MET A 1 -53.90 -4.89 43.71
C MET A 1 -53.41 -4.11 42.49
N LYS A 2 -52.24 -4.37 41.86
CA LYS A 2 -51.82 -3.58 40.67
C LYS A 2 -52.71 -3.78 39.43
N GLU A 3 -53.12 -5.01 39.12
CA GLU A 3 -54.04 -5.28 37.99
C GLU A 3 -55.45 -4.69 38.19
N GLU A 4 -55.98 -4.72 39.41
CA GLU A 4 -57.28 -4.11 39.72
C GLU A 4 -57.22 -2.58 39.58
N ALA A 5 -56.12 -1.96 40.03
CA ALA A 5 -55.91 -0.52 39.85
C ALA A 5 -55.80 -0.14 38.36
N LEU A 6 -55.12 -0.95 37.54
CA LEU A 6 -55.06 -0.74 36.09
C LEU A 6 -56.46 -0.84 35.43
N LYS A 7 -57.28 -1.81 35.84
CA LYS A 7 -58.66 -1.96 35.33
C LYS A 7 -59.57 -0.80 35.70
N THR A 8 -59.42 -0.23 36.90
CA THR A 8 -60.19 0.95 37.33
C THR A 8 -59.80 2.21 36.53
N ILE A 9 -58.52 2.37 36.20
CA ILE A 9 -58.02 3.50 35.40
C ILE A 9 -58.49 3.37 33.95
N GLU A 10 -58.48 2.16 33.39
CA GLU A 10 -58.97 1.91 32.04
C GLU A 10 -60.45 2.29 31.87
N ALA A 11 -61.29 2.13 32.91
CA ALA A 11 -62.69 2.54 32.87
C ALA A 11 -62.87 4.06 32.64
N GLN A 12 -61.95 4.89 33.13
CA GLN A 12 -62.05 6.36 33.11
C GLN A 12 -61.53 7.02 31.82
N LEU A 13 -60.88 6.26 30.92
CA LEU A 13 -60.34 6.82 29.67
C LEU A 13 -61.45 7.02 28.61
N PRO A 14 -61.43 8.15 27.87
CA PRO A 14 -62.30 8.39 26.72
C PRO A 14 -62.17 7.28 25.65
N ALA A 15 -63.28 6.90 25.02
CA ALA A 15 -63.32 5.83 24.02
C ALA A 15 -62.30 5.97 22.87
N PRO A 16 -62.05 7.18 22.30
CA PRO A 16 -61.04 7.35 21.26
C PRO A 16 -59.61 7.03 21.72
N ILE A 17 -59.29 7.27 23.00
CA ILE A 17 -57.97 6.97 23.55
C ILE A 17 -57.79 5.45 23.74
N LYS A 18 -58.86 4.74 24.12
CA LYS A 18 -58.85 3.28 24.29
C LYS A 18 -58.55 2.55 22.98
N GLU A 19 -59.16 3.00 21.88
CA GLU A 19 -58.93 2.43 20.56
C GLU A 19 -57.46 2.56 20.12
N VAL A 20 -56.84 3.72 20.40
CA VAL A 20 -55.42 3.94 20.09
C VAL A 20 -54.53 3.00 20.90
N ILE A 21 -54.80 2.79 22.20
CA ILE A 21 -54.03 1.85 23.03
C ILE A 21 -54.11 0.43 22.46
N GLY A 22 -55.30 -0.03 22.09
CA GLY A 22 -55.53 -1.38 21.55
C GLY A 22 -54.79 -1.68 20.25
N ASN A 23 -54.43 -0.65 19.48
CA ASN A 23 -53.71 -0.77 18.21
C ASN A 23 -52.18 -0.61 18.35
N THR A 24 -51.65 -0.33 19.54
CA THR A 24 -50.22 -0.10 19.75
C THR A 24 -49.48 -1.35 20.20
N GLN A 25 -48.21 -1.51 19.77
CA GLN A 25 -47.29 -2.55 20.25
C GLN A 25 -46.53 -2.13 21.54
N ILE A 26 -46.97 -1.05 22.19
CA ILE A 26 -46.33 -0.55 23.40
C ILE A 26 -46.86 -1.37 24.60
N GLU A 27 -46.02 -1.59 25.61
CA GLU A 27 -46.45 -2.21 26.85
C GLU A 27 -47.65 -1.48 27.45
N VAL A 28 -48.73 -2.23 27.73
CA VAL A 28 -50.02 -1.70 28.21
C VAL A 28 -49.87 -0.68 29.36
N PRO A 29 -49.01 -0.90 30.38
CA PRO A 29 -48.84 0.07 31.45
C PRO A 29 -48.21 1.41 31.00
N LYS A 30 -47.24 1.37 30.08
CA LYS A 30 -46.61 2.59 29.54
C LYS A 30 -47.57 3.33 28.61
N ALA A 31 -48.31 2.60 27.78
CA ALA A 31 -49.34 3.18 26.92
C ALA A 31 -50.46 3.86 27.73
N GLN A 32 -50.90 3.23 28.82
CA GLN A 32 -51.88 3.80 29.74
C GLN A 32 -51.36 5.06 30.46
N ALA A 33 -50.12 5.06 30.93
CA ALA A 33 -49.52 6.24 31.56
C ALA A 33 -49.47 7.44 30.61
N ILE A 34 -49.09 7.21 29.34
CA ILE A 34 -49.09 8.27 28.31
C ILE A 34 -50.53 8.73 28.04
N ALA A 35 -51.48 7.80 27.89
CA ALA A 35 -52.88 8.10 27.64
C ALA A 35 -53.52 8.96 28.74
N MET A 36 -53.17 8.74 30.01
CA MET A 36 -53.65 9.55 31.13
C MET A 36 -53.27 11.03 31.01
N ASN A 37 -52.12 11.36 30.40
CA ASN A 37 -51.71 12.75 30.18
C ASN A 37 -52.61 13.49 29.18
N TYR A 38 -53.31 12.77 28.28
CA TYR A 38 -54.20 13.37 27.27
C TYR A 38 -55.68 13.30 27.63
N ALA A 39 -56.06 12.51 28.63
CA ALA A 39 -57.44 12.37 29.06
C ALA A 39 -58.11 13.73 29.43
N PRO A 40 -57.45 14.67 30.14
CA PRO A 40 -58.03 15.96 30.45
C PRO A 40 -58.34 16.81 29.21
N PHE A 41 -57.49 16.78 28.18
CA PHE A 41 -57.73 17.53 26.94
C PHE A 41 -58.93 16.97 26.17
N MET A 42 -59.06 15.64 26.13
CA MET A 42 -60.21 14.99 25.49
C MET A 42 -61.52 15.25 26.24
N GLN A 43 -61.49 15.31 27.57
CA GLN A 43 -62.66 15.71 28.37
C GLN A 43 -63.10 17.14 28.02
N GLN A 44 -62.17 18.09 27.99
CA GLN A 44 -62.46 19.49 27.62
C GLN A 44 -63.00 19.62 26.19
N ILE A 45 -62.46 18.84 25.24
CA ILE A 45 -62.97 18.81 23.86
C ILE A 45 -64.41 18.29 23.83
N ASN A 46 -64.71 17.22 24.58
CA ASN A 46 -66.06 16.65 24.63
C ASN A 46 -67.07 17.62 25.26
N GLU A 47 -66.68 18.34 26.33
CA GLU A 47 -67.50 19.38 26.95
C GLU A 47 -67.86 20.48 25.95
N ILE A 48 -66.86 21.06 25.27
CA ILE A 48 -67.09 22.08 24.24
C ILE A 48 -67.91 21.51 23.07
N ALA A 49 -67.70 20.24 22.70
CA ALA A 49 -68.46 19.61 21.61
C ALA A 49 -69.96 19.52 21.92
N ILE A 50 -70.33 19.22 23.17
CA ILE A 50 -71.73 19.20 23.62
C ILE A 50 -72.33 20.62 23.54
N GLU A 51 -71.60 21.63 24.00
CA GLU A 51 -72.05 23.02 23.97
C GLU A 51 -72.20 23.55 22.54
N VAL A 52 -71.26 23.22 21.65
CA VAL A 52 -71.31 23.61 20.23
C VAL A 52 -72.50 22.96 19.50
N GLN A 53 -72.88 21.73 19.86
CA GLN A 53 -74.05 21.06 19.29
C GLN A 53 -75.38 21.78 19.58
N GLN A 54 -75.44 22.58 20.65
CA GLN A 54 -76.63 23.34 21.04
C GLN A 54 -76.74 24.68 20.30
N LEU A 55 -75.71 25.08 19.52
CA LEU A 55 -75.70 26.37 18.82
C LEU A 55 -76.47 26.31 17.50
N GLU A 56 -77.47 27.19 17.39
CA GLU A 56 -78.24 27.41 16.17
C GLU A 56 -77.55 28.37 15.19
N LYS A 57 -77.60 28.04 13.89
CA LYS A 57 -77.05 28.88 12.82
C LYS A 57 -77.95 30.10 12.59
N GLY A 58 -77.37 31.30 12.57
CA GLY A 58 -78.07 32.55 12.26
C GLY A 58 -78.42 33.41 13.47
N ASN A 59 -78.28 32.90 14.70
CA ASN A 59 -78.40 33.68 15.92
C ASN A 59 -77.09 34.48 16.18
N PRO A 60 -77.13 35.83 16.30
CA PRO A 60 -75.96 36.65 16.58
C PRO A 60 -75.21 36.30 17.89
N GLU A 61 -75.91 35.86 18.93
CA GLU A 61 -75.28 35.50 20.21
C GLU A 61 -74.51 34.17 20.09
N HIS A 62 -75.09 33.20 19.38
CA HIS A 62 -74.43 31.92 19.10
C HIS A 62 -73.19 32.09 18.23
N LEU A 63 -73.13 33.12 17.38
CA LEU A 63 -71.94 33.43 16.59
C LEU A 63 -70.74 33.80 17.47
N GLU A 64 -70.94 34.64 18.49
CA GLU A 64 -69.87 35.02 19.42
C GLU A 64 -69.44 33.85 20.31
N MET A 65 -70.39 33.02 20.78
CA MET A 65 -70.07 31.78 21.49
C MET A 65 -69.28 30.80 20.63
N ALA A 66 -69.67 30.60 19.36
CA ALA A 66 -68.94 29.75 18.43
C ALA A 66 -67.51 30.24 18.17
N LYS A 67 -67.32 31.57 18.02
CA LYS A 67 -65.98 32.16 17.93
C LYS A 67 -65.15 31.89 19.18
N ARG A 68 -65.76 31.97 20.36
CA ARG A 68 -65.10 31.71 21.64
C ARG A 68 -64.69 30.24 21.76
N TYR A 69 -65.60 29.31 21.51
CA TYR A 69 -65.31 27.87 21.54
C TYR A 69 -64.22 27.49 20.54
N ARG A 70 -64.19 28.09 19.34
CA ARG A 70 -63.09 27.89 18.38
C ARG A 70 -61.73 28.30 18.97
N ILE A 71 -61.66 29.45 19.65
CA ILE A 71 -60.43 29.93 20.28
C ILE A 71 -60.01 29.00 21.43
N ASP A 72 -60.97 28.55 22.25
CA ASP A 72 -60.67 27.69 23.38
C ASP A 72 -60.25 26.28 22.93
N LEU A 73 -60.89 25.71 21.89
CA LEU A 73 -60.40 24.50 21.21
C LEU A 73 -58.97 24.69 20.67
N SER A 74 -58.66 25.83 20.07
CA SER A 74 -57.30 26.14 19.59
C SER A 74 -56.28 26.15 20.74
N LYS A 75 -56.65 26.66 21.92
CA LYS A 75 -55.79 26.60 23.12
C LYS A 75 -55.60 25.17 23.63
N ILE A 76 -56.66 24.36 23.65
CA ILE A 76 -56.60 22.94 24.07
C ILE A 76 -55.65 22.17 23.15
N CYS A 77 -55.80 22.31 21.83
CA CYS A 77 -54.89 21.69 20.86
C CYS A 77 -53.44 22.15 21.07
N SER A 78 -53.22 23.44 21.33
CA SER A 78 -51.89 23.99 21.62
C SER A 78 -51.30 23.48 22.94
N ALA A 79 -52.14 23.16 23.93
CA ALA A 79 -51.71 22.55 25.18
C ALA A 79 -51.36 21.06 24.99
N ALA A 80 -52.18 20.30 24.27
CA ALA A 80 -51.90 18.91 23.91
C ALA A 80 -50.61 18.77 23.10
N GLU A 81 -50.33 19.67 22.14
CA GLU A 81 -49.08 19.66 21.38
C GLU A 81 -47.86 19.97 22.27
N ARG A 82 -48.02 20.80 23.32
CA ARG A 82 -46.96 21.02 24.31
C ARG A 82 -46.71 19.76 25.15
N GLN A 83 -47.76 19.08 25.59
CA GLN A 83 -47.65 17.81 26.31
C GLN A 83 -46.93 16.75 25.48
N LYS A 84 -47.28 16.64 24.20
CA LYS A 84 -46.60 15.74 23.24
C LYS A 84 -45.11 16.00 23.11
N LYS A 85 -44.69 17.27 23.09
CA LYS A 85 -43.26 17.62 23.07
C LYS A 85 -42.55 17.19 24.35
N GLN A 86 -43.21 17.33 25.51
CA GLN A 86 -42.67 16.90 26.81
C GLN A 86 -42.55 15.38 26.89
N ASP A 87 -43.60 14.64 26.55
CA ASP A 87 -43.59 13.18 26.55
C ASP A 87 -42.50 12.63 25.61
N LYS A 88 -42.36 13.21 24.41
CA LYS A 88 -41.29 12.85 23.46
C LYS A 88 -39.89 13.13 24.01
N ALA A 89 -39.71 14.24 24.73
CA ALA A 89 -38.43 14.54 25.36
C ALA A 89 -38.10 13.53 26.47
N SER A 90 -39.09 13.12 27.27
CA SER A 90 -38.92 12.08 28.29
C SER A 90 -38.54 10.73 27.68
N LEU A 91 -39.21 10.32 26.60
CA LEU A 91 -38.87 9.07 25.89
C LEU A 91 -37.46 9.10 25.31
N LEU A 92 -37.03 10.25 24.78
CA LEU A 92 -35.66 10.41 24.29
C LEU A 92 -34.62 10.31 25.41
N LEU A 93 -34.93 10.83 26.60
CA LEU A 93 -34.06 10.68 27.78
C LEU A 93 -33.99 9.22 28.24
N GLU A 94 -35.12 8.51 28.25
CA GLU A 94 -35.17 7.08 28.57
C GLU A 94 -34.31 6.27 27.59
N GLN A 95 -34.42 6.55 26.29
CA GLN A 95 -33.59 5.92 25.26
C GLN A 95 -32.09 6.18 25.48
N LYS A 96 -31.71 7.44 25.69
CA LYS A 96 -30.31 7.81 25.97
C LYS A 96 -29.77 7.12 27.22
N PHE A 97 -30.61 6.93 28.22
CA PHE A 97 -30.25 6.21 29.44
C PHE A 97 -29.97 4.72 29.17
N TYR A 98 -30.80 4.04 28.38
CA TYR A 98 -30.53 2.66 27.96
C TYR A 98 -29.23 2.54 27.16
N ASP A 99 -29.01 3.46 26.21
CA ASP A 99 -27.78 3.47 25.42
C ASP A 99 -26.53 3.69 26.30
N ALA A 100 -26.62 4.60 27.29
CA ALA A 100 -25.55 4.82 28.26
C ALA A 100 -25.26 3.57 29.09
N LEU A 101 -26.29 2.90 29.61
CA LEU A 101 -26.13 1.65 30.36
C LEU A 101 -25.52 0.54 29.50
N PHE A 102 -25.98 0.38 28.25
CA PHE A 102 -25.41 -0.58 27.32
C PHE A 102 -23.93 -0.32 27.06
N ASN A 103 -23.54 0.95 26.84
CA ASN A 103 -22.16 1.33 26.62
C ASN A 103 -21.26 1.03 27.83
N VAL A 104 -21.76 1.23 29.05
CA VAL A 104 -21.05 0.85 30.28
C VAL A 104 -20.82 -0.66 30.33
N VAL A 105 -21.85 -1.48 30.08
CA VAL A 105 -21.74 -2.94 30.09
C VAL A 105 -20.81 -3.44 28.98
N ASN A 106 -20.95 -2.91 27.75
CA ASN A 106 -20.15 -3.29 26.60
C ASN A 106 -18.67 -2.91 26.76
N SER A 107 -18.37 -1.72 27.30
CA SER A 107 -16.99 -1.31 27.58
C SER A 107 -16.33 -2.20 28.64
N ALA A 108 -17.02 -2.49 29.75
CA ALA A 108 -16.55 -3.41 30.77
C ALA A 108 -16.32 -4.83 30.21
N GLY A 109 -17.25 -5.35 29.40
CA GLY A 109 -17.12 -6.65 28.75
C GLY A 109 -15.91 -6.73 27.81
N ARG A 110 -15.64 -5.68 27.04
CA ARG A 110 -14.48 -5.62 26.13
C ARG A 110 -13.15 -5.60 26.86
N LEU A 111 -13.06 -4.91 28.00
CA LEU A 111 -11.85 -4.90 28.83
C LEU A 111 -11.54 -6.31 29.33
N ILE A 112 -12.54 -6.98 29.93
CA ILE A 112 -12.40 -8.36 30.42
C ILE A 112 -12.06 -9.33 29.28
N GLN A 113 -12.69 -9.17 28.12
CA GLN A 113 -12.38 -9.99 26.94
C GLN A 113 -10.94 -9.79 26.47
N GLY A 114 -10.42 -8.56 26.54
CA GLY A 114 -9.01 -8.27 26.23
C GLY A 114 -8.06 -8.98 27.18
N GLU A 115 -8.29 -8.88 28.49
CA GLU A 115 -7.50 -9.58 29.51
C GLU A 115 -7.54 -11.11 29.32
N ALA A 116 -8.73 -11.67 29.05
CA ALA A 116 -8.89 -13.10 28.78
C ALA A 116 -8.10 -13.53 27.53
N GLN A 117 -8.12 -12.73 26.47
CA GLN A 117 -7.36 -12.99 25.25
C GLN A 117 -5.84 -12.90 25.47
N GLU A 118 -5.38 -11.99 26.33
CA GLU A 118 -3.97 -11.92 26.72
C GLU A 118 -3.52 -13.16 27.48
N ILE A 119 -4.37 -13.67 28.37
CA ILE A 119 -4.13 -14.93 29.10
C ILE A 119 -4.08 -16.11 28.12
N GLU A 120 -5.04 -16.22 27.19
CA GLU A 120 -5.09 -17.27 26.16
C GLU A 120 -3.80 -17.29 25.33
N LYS A 121 -3.35 -16.11 24.88
CA LYS A 121 -2.16 -15.97 24.02
C LYS A 121 -0.84 -15.96 24.78
N TYR A 122 -0.84 -16.02 26.11
CA TYR A 122 0.37 -15.91 26.91
C TYR A 122 1.38 -17.03 26.57
N PHE A 123 0.91 -18.29 26.54
CA PHE A 123 1.77 -19.43 26.24
C PHE A 123 2.22 -19.46 24.77
N GLU A 124 1.37 -19.03 23.84
CA GLU A 124 1.76 -18.90 22.43
C GLU A 124 2.87 -17.85 22.25
N LYS A 125 2.77 -16.70 22.95
CA LYS A 125 3.83 -15.67 22.96
C LYS A 125 5.12 -16.20 23.58
N GLN A 126 5.03 -16.87 24.74
CA GLN A 126 6.19 -17.45 25.41
C GLN A 126 6.89 -18.51 24.55
N GLU A 127 6.12 -19.37 23.87
CA GLU A 127 6.67 -20.38 22.98
C GLU A 127 7.28 -19.76 21.72
N ALA A 128 6.64 -18.73 21.14
CA ALA A 128 7.21 -17.98 20.02
C ALA A 128 8.52 -17.28 20.41
N GLU A 129 8.59 -16.66 21.59
CA GLU A 129 9.82 -16.06 22.15
C GLU A 129 10.91 -17.12 22.36
N ARG A 130 10.55 -18.31 22.87
CA ARG A 130 11.47 -19.43 23.05
C ARG A 130 12.03 -19.91 21.70
N ILE A 131 11.18 -20.09 20.70
CA ILE A 131 11.55 -20.50 19.34
C ILE A 131 12.46 -19.45 18.69
N GLN A 132 12.13 -18.16 18.81
CA GLN A 132 12.94 -17.07 18.25
C GLN A 132 14.32 -17.02 18.92
N ARG A 133 14.38 -17.11 20.25
CA ARG A 133 15.65 -17.16 20.98
C ARG A 133 16.52 -18.34 20.50
N LEU A 134 15.90 -19.51 20.32
CA LEU A 134 16.59 -20.69 19.82
C LEU A 134 17.06 -20.50 18.36
N HIS A 135 16.27 -19.83 17.52
CA HIS A 135 16.64 -19.44 16.16
C HIS A 135 17.88 -18.55 16.18
N ASP A 136 17.87 -17.47 16.97
CA ASP A 136 18.98 -16.51 17.07
C ASP A 136 20.27 -17.17 17.58
N GLU A 137 20.17 -18.00 18.61
CA GLU A 137 21.31 -18.76 19.15
C GLU A 137 21.93 -19.71 18.14
N ARG A 138 21.08 -20.38 17.34
CA ARG A 138 21.51 -21.31 16.29
C ARG A 138 22.08 -20.56 15.10
N LEU A 139 21.46 -19.45 14.68
CA LEU A 139 21.93 -18.58 13.60
C LEU A 139 23.35 -18.07 13.89
N ALA A 140 23.59 -17.54 15.10
CA ALA A 140 24.91 -17.08 15.53
C ALA A 140 25.99 -18.16 15.50
N LYS A 141 25.61 -19.45 15.62
CA LYS A 141 26.55 -20.59 15.50
C LYS A 141 26.87 -20.92 14.04
N VAL A 142 25.91 -20.78 13.13
CA VAL A 142 26.08 -21.10 11.69
C VAL A 142 26.81 -19.98 10.95
N GLU A 143 26.54 -18.72 11.32
CA GLU A 143 27.12 -17.54 10.68
C GLU A 143 28.66 -17.56 10.68
N LYS A 144 29.27 -18.16 11.71
CA LYS A 144 30.73 -18.39 11.82
C LYS A 144 31.33 -19.18 10.65
N TYR A 145 30.51 -19.94 9.91
CA TYR A 145 30.94 -20.76 8.78
C TYR A 145 30.53 -20.16 7.41
N GLY A 146 29.97 -18.94 7.38
CA GLY A 146 29.64 -18.21 6.15
C GLY A 146 28.49 -18.82 5.35
N VAL A 147 27.60 -19.58 6.00
CA VAL A 147 26.40 -20.12 5.35
C VAL A 147 25.23 -19.15 5.56
N ASN A 148 24.69 -18.63 4.45
CA ASN A 148 23.45 -17.84 4.50
C ASN A 148 22.32 -18.77 4.96
N SER A 149 21.74 -18.45 6.11
CA SER A 149 20.68 -19.23 6.75
C SER A 149 19.37 -18.44 6.88
N ASP A 150 19.25 -17.30 6.18
CA ASP A 150 18.14 -16.34 6.32
C ASP A 150 16.77 -16.94 5.99
N HIS A 151 16.76 -18.01 5.19
CA HIS A 151 15.53 -18.69 4.75
C HIS A 151 15.23 -19.97 5.53
N ILE A 152 16.03 -20.32 6.53
CA ILE A 152 15.88 -21.57 7.30
C ILE A 152 15.35 -21.23 8.70
N ASP A 153 14.22 -21.82 9.08
CA ASP A 153 13.68 -21.71 10.43
C ASP A 153 14.46 -22.63 11.39
N LEU A 154 15.59 -22.12 11.88
CA LEU A 154 16.43 -22.83 12.83
C LEU A 154 15.77 -22.99 14.20
N GLY A 155 14.74 -22.21 14.55
CA GLY A 155 14.11 -22.25 15.87
C GLY A 155 13.15 -23.43 16.04
N ARG A 156 12.45 -23.81 14.97
CA ARG A 156 11.49 -24.92 14.99
C ARG A 156 12.08 -26.28 14.67
N MET A 157 13.36 -26.35 14.29
CA MET A 157 14.03 -27.62 14.03
C MET A 157 14.19 -28.45 15.30
N GLU A 158 13.86 -29.74 15.23
CA GLU A 158 14.20 -30.71 16.28
C GLU A 158 15.72 -30.73 16.54
N ASP A 159 16.11 -30.99 17.78
CA ASP A 159 17.51 -30.93 18.20
C ASP A 159 18.41 -31.86 17.39
N ASP A 160 17.95 -33.06 17.05
CA ASP A 160 18.73 -34.02 16.24
C ASP A 160 18.96 -33.51 14.82
N VAL A 161 17.94 -32.90 14.22
CA VAL A 161 18.03 -32.30 12.88
C VAL A 161 18.99 -31.11 12.91
N TRP A 162 18.89 -30.26 13.93
CA TRP A 162 19.81 -29.15 14.15
C TRP A 162 21.26 -29.62 14.34
N VAL A 163 21.50 -30.64 15.16
CA VAL A 163 22.85 -31.19 15.41
C VAL A 163 23.45 -31.72 14.10
N ASN A 164 22.67 -32.44 13.30
CA ASN A 164 23.13 -32.95 12.01
C ASN A 164 23.41 -31.82 11.00
N PHE A 165 22.53 -30.82 10.93
CA PHE A 165 22.72 -29.63 10.08
C PHE A 165 23.99 -28.86 10.47
N TYR A 166 24.19 -28.62 11.77
CA TYR A 166 25.36 -27.92 12.28
C TYR A 166 26.66 -28.68 11.99
N LYS A 167 26.67 -30.01 12.22
CA LYS A 167 27.81 -30.89 11.88
C LYS A 167 28.12 -30.86 10.38
N GLY A 168 27.10 -30.94 9.53
CA GLY A 168 27.25 -30.88 8.07
C GLY A 168 27.83 -29.55 7.59
N THR A 169 27.30 -28.44 8.10
CA THR A 169 27.78 -27.08 7.78
C THR A 169 29.24 -26.90 8.20
N LYS A 170 29.58 -27.31 9.42
CA LYS A 170 30.96 -27.26 9.93
C LYS A 170 31.91 -28.09 9.06
N ALA A 171 31.54 -29.34 8.75
CA ALA A 171 32.36 -30.22 7.92
C ALA A 171 32.54 -29.66 6.50
N SER A 172 31.50 -29.08 5.89
CA SER A 172 31.58 -28.46 4.58
C SER A 172 32.55 -27.27 4.57
N TYR A 173 32.53 -26.44 5.61
CA TYR A 173 33.46 -25.31 5.75
C TYR A 173 34.90 -25.79 5.93
N GLU A 174 35.15 -26.77 6.82
CA GLU A 174 36.47 -27.36 7.02
C GLU A 174 37.02 -28.01 5.75
N GLN A 175 36.17 -28.70 4.99
CA GLN A 175 36.53 -29.27 3.69
C GLN A 175 36.87 -28.20 2.66
N LYS A 176 36.11 -27.11 2.58
CA LYS A 176 36.43 -25.96 1.69
C LYS A 176 37.77 -25.36 2.07
N LEU A 177 38.02 -25.12 3.35
CA LEU A 177 39.28 -24.57 3.84
C LEU A 177 40.47 -25.51 3.55
N ALA A 178 40.30 -26.83 3.75
CA ALA A 178 41.33 -27.82 3.45
C ALA A 178 41.59 -27.95 1.93
N ALA A 179 40.54 -27.90 1.11
CA ALA A 179 40.65 -27.92 -0.35
C ALA A 179 41.34 -26.66 -0.87
N GLU A 180 41.03 -25.49 -0.31
CA GLU A 180 41.69 -24.22 -0.64
C GLU A 180 43.18 -24.25 -0.27
N LYS A 181 43.52 -24.74 0.93
CA LYS A 181 44.92 -24.93 1.35
C LYS A 181 45.66 -25.88 0.40
N LYS A 182 45.06 -27.03 0.06
CA LYS A 182 45.65 -27.99 -0.87
C LYS A 182 45.81 -27.41 -2.28
N ALA A 183 44.81 -26.66 -2.77
CA ALA A 183 44.90 -25.98 -4.05
C ALA A 183 45.99 -24.90 -4.07
N GLU A 184 46.19 -24.20 -2.95
CA GLU A 184 47.27 -23.23 -2.81
C GLU A 184 48.65 -23.90 -2.77
N GLU A 185 48.79 -25.01 -2.03
CA GLU A 185 50.02 -25.82 -2.01
C GLU A 185 50.34 -26.41 -3.38
N ASP A 186 49.35 -26.96 -4.09
CA ASP A 186 49.49 -27.47 -5.45
C ASP A 186 49.86 -26.34 -6.43
N ARG A 187 49.29 -25.13 -6.27
CA ARG A 187 49.66 -23.96 -7.05
C ARG A 187 51.13 -23.57 -6.80
N LYS A 188 51.56 -23.51 -5.54
CA LYS A 188 52.96 -23.22 -5.16
C LYS A 188 53.91 -24.30 -5.70
N LEU A 189 53.53 -25.58 -5.66
CA LEU A 189 54.34 -26.68 -6.18
C LEU A 189 54.43 -26.64 -7.72
N LYS A 190 53.31 -26.40 -8.41
CA LYS A 190 53.29 -26.21 -9.87
C LYS A 190 54.13 -25.02 -10.29
N GLU A 191 54.06 -23.90 -9.56
CA GLU A 191 54.90 -22.73 -9.82
C GLU A 191 56.39 -23.04 -9.63
N ARG A 192 56.77 -23.78 -8.59
CA ARG A 192 58.16 -24.24 -8.39
C ARG A 192 58.63 -25.16 -9.52
N LYS A 193 57.83 -26.16 -9.90
CA LYS A 193 58.14 -27.07 -11.00
C LYS A 193 58.20 -26.36 -12.36
N ALA A 194 57.32 -25.39 -12.60
CA ALA A 194 57.33 -24.57 -13.81
C ALA A 194 58.57 -23.67 -13.87
N LYS A 195 59.01 -23.09 -12.75
CA LYS A 195 60.27 -22.34 -12.67
C LYS A 195 61.49 -23.24 -12.93
N GLU A 196 61.51 -24.45 -12.37
CA GLU A 196 62.58 -25.42 -12.64
C GLU A 196 62.58 -25.90 -14.09
N TYR A 197 61.41 -26.21 -14.66
CA TYR A 197 61.28 -26.58 -16.06
C TYR A 197 61.64 -25.43 -17.00
N ALA A 198 61.22 -24.20 -16.71
CA ALA A 198 61.59 -23.01 -17.47
C ALA A 198 63.10 -22.76 -17.42
N LYS A 199 63.78 -23.02 -16.28
CA LYS A 199 65.24 -22.98 -16.20
C LYS A 199 65.89 -24.05 -17.09
N LYS A 200 65.43 -25.30 -17.02
CA LYS A 200 65.93 -26.38 -17.89
C LYS A 200 65.70 -26.08 -19.37
N LEU A 201 64.52 -25.57 -19.72
CA LEU A 201 64.17 -25.19 -21.09
C LEU A 201 64.98 -23.98 -21.55
N ALA A 202 65.29 -23.01 -20.68
CA ALA A 202 66.18 -21.91 -21.02
C ALA A 202 67.61 -22.38 -21.27
N GLU A 203 68.11 -23.32 -20.46
CA GLU A 203 69.43 -23.95 -20.67
C GLU A 203 69.46 -24.79 -21.95
N GLU A 204 68.41 -25.57 -22.21
CA GLU A 204 68.26 -26.37 -23.43
C GLU A 204 68.10 -25.49 -24.67
N ASN A 205 67.25 -24.46 -24.63
CA ASN A 205 67.13 -23.46 -25.70
C ASN A 205 68.45 -22.73 -25.94
N LYS A 206 69.24 -22.46 -24.90
CA LYS A 206 70.58 -21.88 -25.05
C LYS A 206 71.55 -22.85 -25.72
N ARG A 207 71.47 -24.15 -25.43
CA ARG A 207 72.22 -25.20 -26.15
C ARG A 207 71.77 -25.34 -27.60
N LEU A 208 70.46 -25.35 -27.83
CA LEU A 208 69.85 -25.45 -29.16
C LEU A 208 70.11 -24.20 -30.00
N GLN A 209 70.14 -23.00 -29.41
CA GLN A 209 70.55 -21.78 -30.13
C GLN A 209 72.04 -21.82 -30.51
N ALA A 210 72.89 -22.40 -29.66
CA ALA A 210 74.30 -22.62 -30.00
C ALA A 210 74.48 -23.68 -31.10
N GLU A 211 73.65 -24.74 -31.10
CA GLU A 211 73.66 -25.78 -32.13
C GLU A 211 73.01 -25.31 -33.44
N ALA A 212 71.92 -24.55 -33.37
CA ALA A 212 71.25 -23.92 -34.50
C ALA A 212 72.12 -22.83 -35.14
N LYS A 213 72.94 -22.11 -34.36
CA LYS A 213 73.96 -21.22 -34.93
C LYS A 213 75.01 -22.00 -35.73
N ARG A 214 75.46 -23.17 -35.23
CA ARG A 214 76.36 -24.06 -35.98
C ARG A 214 75.71 -24.67 -37.23
N LYS A 215 74.43 -25.04 -37.17
CA LYS A 215 73.69 -25.58 -38.33
C LYS A 215 73.23 -24.51 -39.33
N ALA A 216 73.01 -23.26 -38.89
CA ALA A 216 72.68 -22.14 -39.77
C ALA A 216 73.90 -21.73 -40.62
N GLU A 217 75.10 -21.79 -40.05
CA GLU A 217 76.36 -21.64 -40.79
C GLU A 217 76.56 -22.76 -41.83
N GLU A 218 76.04 -23.97 -41.59
CA GLU A 218 76.06 -25.10 -42.55
C GLU A 218 74.91 -25.04 -43.59
N ALA A 219 73.75 -24.46 -43.24
CA ALA A 219 72.58 -24.38 -44.12
C ALA A 219 72.56 -23.15 -45.05
N GLU A 220 73.26 -22.06 -44.72
CA GLU A 220 73.40 -20.88 -45.60
C GLU A 220 74.10 -21.23 -46.94
N VAL A 221 74.94 -22.27 -46.93
CA VAL A 221 75.62 -22.80 -48.13
C VAL A 221 74.69 -23.69 -48.98
N ALA A 222 73.66 -24.32 -48.38
CA ALA A 222 72.72 -25.20 -49.07
C ALA A 222 71.43 -24.51 -49.56
N GLN A 223 71.01 -23.40 -48.94
CA GLN A 223 69.73 -22.74 -49.25
C GLN A 223 69.75 -21.82 -50.49
N LYS A 224 70.92 -21.36 -50.94
CA LYS A 224 71.02 -20.52 -52.16
C LYS A 224 70.71 -21.29 -53.46
N LYS A 225 70.65 -22.63 -53.44
CA LYS A 225 70.40 -23.48 -54.63
C LYS A 225 69.00 -24.13 -54.69
N ALA A 226 68.23 -24.13 -53.60
CA ALA A 226 66.88 -24.71 -53.56
C ALA A 226 65.74 -23.66 -53.64
N LEU A 227 66.06 -22.38 -53.52
CA LEU A 227 65.06 -21.29 -53.47
C LEU A 227 64.47 -20.92 -54.84
N ASP A 228 65.20 -21.13 -55.95
CA ASP A 228 64.75 -20.70 -57.29
C ASP A 228 63.70 -21.66 -57.92
N THR A 229 63.81 -22.95 -57.65
CA THR A 229 62.86 -23.98 -58.14
C THR A 229 61.55 -24.01 -57.35
N SER A 230 61.59 -23.72 -56.05
CA SER A 230 60.38 -23.59 -55.21
C SER A 230 59.55 -22.35 -55.55
N ASN A 231 60.20 -21.23 -55.91
CA ASN A 231 59.53 -19.98 -56.24
C ASN A 231 58.68 -20.07 -57.53
N ARG A 232 59.09 -20.89 -58.50
CA ARG A 232 58.34 -21.09 -59.75
C ARG A 232 57.12 -22.00 -59.59
N LEU A 233 57.23 -23.03 -58.75
CA LEU A 233 56.11 -23.93 -58.41
C LEU A 233 55.05 -23.23 -57.54
N ALA A 234 55.49 -22.40 -56.58
CA ALA A 234 54.59 -21.62 -55.74
C ALA A 234 53.78 -20.58 -56.55
N ALA A 235 54.37 -19.97 -57.57
CA ALA A 235 53.70 -19.00 -58.44
C ALA A 235 52.58 -19.60 -59.31
N LEU A 236 52.71 -20.86 -59.74
CA LEU A 236 51.68 -21.58 -60.52
C LEU A 236 50.53 -22.11 -59.66
N PHE A 237 50.83 -22.58 -58.44
CA PHE A 237 49.81 -22.98 -57.47
C PHE A 237 48.91 -21.81 -57.03
N ALA A 238 49.47 -20.60 -56.91
CA ALA A 238 48.73 -19.40 -56.48
C ALA A 238 47.66 -18.92 -57.47
N ILE A 239 47.76 -19.28 -58.76
CA ILE A 239 46.79 -18.96 -59.81
C ILE A 239 45.88 -20.14 -60.20
N GLY A 240 45.91 -21.23 -59.42
CA GLY A 240 44.98 -22.37 -59.54
C GLY A 240 45.31 -23.40 -60.62
N VAL A 241 46.52 -23.36 -61.20
CA VAL A 241 46.95 -24.30 -62.24
C VAL A 241 47.73 -25.46 -61.60
N LYS A 242 47.15 -26.67 -61.58
CA LYS A 242 47.82 -27.87 -61.08
C LYS A 242 48.63 -28.52 -62.21
N LYS A 243 49.91 -28.17 -62.30
CA LYS A 243 50.89 -28.89 -63.15
C LYS A 243 51.86 -29.68 -62.29
N LYS A 244 52.35 -30.80 -62.83
CA LYS A 244 53.40 -31.59 -62.18
C LYS A 244 54.75 -30.86 -62.30
N PRO A 245 55.68 -31.04 -61.35
CA PRO A 245 56.99 -30.36 -61.35
C PRO A 245 57.79 -30.54 -62.64
N GLU A 246 57.71 -31.71 -63.28
CA GLU A 246 58.41 -32.02 -64.54
C GLU A 246 57.89 -31.19 -65.74
N GLU A 247 56.62 -30.76 -65.71
CA GLU A 247 56.03 -29.97 -66.81
C GLU A 247 56.35 -28.48 -66.70
N VAL A 248 56.87 -28.04 -65.55
CA VAL A 248 57.22 -26.64 -65.26
C VAL A 248 58.71 -26.36 -65.53
N SER A 249 59.57 -27.38 -65.43
CA SER A 249 61.00 -27.28 -65.77
C SER A 249 61.27 -27.16 -67.27
N ASP A 250 60.35 -27.67 -68.10
CA ASP A 250 60.53 -27.80 -69.55
C ASP A 250 59.94 -26.62 -70.35
N LEU A 251 59.28 -25.68 -69.65
CA LEU A 251 58.75 -24.45 -70.24
C LEU A 251 59.86 -23.42 -70.41
N SER A 252 60.02 -22.88 -71.63
CA SER A 252 60.88 -21.71 -71.83
C SER A 252 60.37 -20.52 -71.02
N ASN A 253 61.25 -19.61 -70.63
CA ASN A 253 60.89 -18.41 -69.86
C ASN A 253 59.77 -17.59 -70.53
N ASP A 254 59.69 -17.61 -71.87
CA ASP A 254 58.66 -16.87 -72.62
C ASP A 254 57.34 -17.65 -72.67
N GLN A 255 57.39 -18.98 -72.79
CA GLN A 255 56.21 -19.84 -72.68
C GLN A 255 55.59 -19.80 -71.28
N TRP A 256 56.41 -19.70 -70.22
CA TRP A 256 55.95 -19.54 -68.85
C TRP A 256 55.28 -18.17 -68.64
N LYS A 257 55.86 -17.08 -69.17
CA LYS A 257 55.28 -15.74 -69.09
C LYS A 257 53.93 -15.67 -69.80
N GLU A 258 53.80 -16.30 -70.96
CA GLU A 258 52.55 -16.31 -71.73
C GLU A 258 51.46 -17.14 -71.02
N LEU A 259 51.80 -18.33 -70.54
CA LEU A 259 50.89 -19.22 -69.81
C LEU A 259 50.47 -18.61 -68.45
N TYR A 260 51.40 -17.99 -67.73
CA TYR A 260 51.13 -17.24 -66.50
C TYR A 260 50.26 -16.01 -66.78
N SER A 261 50.53 -15.25 -67.85
CA SER A 261 49.74 -14.06 -68.22
C SER A 261 48.28 -14.40 -68.58
N ASN A 262 48.07 -15.48 -69.35
CA ASN A 262 46.73 -15.93 -69.75
C ASN A 262 45.93 -16.48 -68.56
N HIS A 263 46.55 -17.27 -67.67
CA HIS A 263 45.86 -17.75 -66.47
C HIS A 263 45.69 -16.69 -65.39
N LYS A 264 46.62 -15.73 -65.28
CA LYS A 264 46.51 -14.60 -64.35
C LYS A 264 45.37 -13.66 -64.73
N THR A 265 45.15 -13.44 -66.03
CA THR A 265 44.02 -12.63 -66.51
C THR A 265 42.68 -13.31 -66.24
N GLU A 266 42.56 -14.63 -66.47
CA GLU A 266 41.35 -15.40 -66.13
C GLU A 266 41.12 -15.52 -64.60
N PHE A 267 42.17 -15.72 -63.81
CA PHE A 267 42.09 -15.74 -62.35
C PHE A 267 41.65 -14.38 -61.79
N ASN A 268 42.22 -13.28 -62.31
CA ASN A 268 41.83 -11.93 -61.91
C ASN A 268 40.37 -11.61 -62.27
N LYS A 269 39.86 -12.09 -63.42
CA LYS A 269 38.43 -11.96 -63.77
C LYS A 269 37.54 -12.71 -62.77
N LYS A 270 37.88 -13.96 -62.43
CA LYS A 270 37.10 -14.74 -61.44
C LYS A 270 37.16 -14.15 -60.03
N GLN A 271 38.32 -13.66 -59.59
CA GLN A 271 38.45 -12.96 -58.30
C GLN A 271 37.63 -11.66 -58.28
N GLU A 272 37.59 -10.93 -59.40
CA GLU A 272 36.78 -9.72 -59.52
C GLU A 272 35.27 -10.02 -59.54
N GLU A 273 34.83 -11.14 -60.14
CA GLU A 273 33.45 -11.61 -60.06
C GLU A 273 33.05 -12.03 -58.64
N ILE A 274 33.92 -12.77 -57.93
CA ILE A 274 33.71 -13.13 -56.53
C ILE A 274 33.65 -11.86 -55.65
N ARG A 275 34.55 -10.89 -55.88
CA ARG A 275 34.57 -9.62 -55.16
C ARG A 275 33.28 -8.83 -55.39
N LYS A 276 32.80 -8.75 -56.63
CA LYS A 276 31.51 -8.10 -56.98
C LYS A 276 30.32 -8.84 -56.37
N ALA A 277 30.34 -10.17 -56.29
CA ALA A 277 29.30 -10.96 -55.64
C ALA A 277 29.29 -10.74 -54.12
N GLN A 278 30.46 -10.78 -53.47
CA GLN A 278 30.62 -10.48 -52.04
C GLN A 278 30.24 -9.05 -51.70
N GLU A 279 30.54 -8.09 -52.58
CA GLU A 279 30.16 -6.69 -52.39
C GLU A 279 28.65 -6.48 -52.52
N LYS A 280 27.98 -7.17 -53.46
CA LYS A 280 26.52 -7.20 -53.54
C LYS A 280 25.88 -7.84 -52.29
N GLU A 281 26.39 -8.97 -51.83
CA GLU A 281 25.91 -9.64 -50.61
C GLU A 281 26.11 -8.74 -49.38
N LYS A 282 27.26 -8.06 -49.29
CA LYS A 282 27.55 -7.09 -48.22
C LYS A 282 26.63 -5.87 -48.29
N GLN A 283 26.31 -5.37 -49.48
CA GLN A 283 25.36 -4.28 -49.66
C GLN A 283 23.94 -4.70 -49.24
N GLU A 284 23.53 -5.92 -49.56
CA GLU A 284 22.22 -6.45 -49.18
C GLU A 284 22.11 -6.66 -47.65
N LYS A 285 23.14 -7.24 -47.02
CA LYS A 285 23.24 -7.33 -45.55
C LYS A 285 23.22 -5.95 -44.88
N ARG A 286 23.89 -4.95 -45.46
CA ARG A 286 23.85 -3.56 -44.97
C ARG A 286 22.45 -2.96 -45.03
N LYS A 287 21.72 -3.17 -46.14
CA LYS A 287 20.32 -2.71 -46.26
C LYS A 287 19.40 -3.39 -45.26
N GLN A 288 19.57 -4.68 -45.01
CA GLN A 288 18.80 -5.40 -43.98
C GLN A 288 19.12 -4.87 -42.57
N LEU A 289 20.40 -4.64 -42.27
CA LEU A 289 20.82 -4.08 -40.97
C LEU A 289 20.25 -2.67 -40.75
N GLU A 290 20.31 -1.80 -41.77
CA GLU A 290 19.76 -0.44 -41.69
C GLU A 290 18.23 -0.45 -41.47
N LEU A 291 17.52 -1.40 -42.08
CA LEU A 291 16.08 -1.57 -41.86
C LEU A 291 15.76 -2.02 -40.42
N ILE A 292 16.57 -2.94 -39.86
CA ILE A 292 16.45 -3.39 -38.47
C ILE A 292 16.73 -2.23 -37.51
N GLU A 293 17.81 -1.47 -37.73
CA GLU A 293 18.16 -0.30 -36.90
C GLU A 293 17.03 0.75 -36.89
N LYS A 294 16.44 1.07 -38.05
CA LYS A 294 15.30 1.99 -38.13
C LYS A 294 14.09 1.48 -37.34
N ARG A 295 13.80 0.17 -37.40
CA ARG A 295 12.71 -0.46 -36.64
C ARG A 295 12.96 -0.39 -35.13
N VAL A 296 14.16 -0.75 -34.69
CA VAL A 296 14.57 -0.69 -33.27
C VAL A 296 14.46 0.74 -32.75
N GLN A 297 14.94 1.72 -33.53
CA GLN A 297 14.88 3.12 -33.13
C GLN A 297 13.44 3.64 -32.98
N SER A 298 12.52 3.21 -33.86
CA SER A 298 11.10 3.53 -33.75
C SER A 298 10.49 2.95 -32.47
N ARG A 299 10.77 1.68 -32.16
CA ARG A 299 10.31 0.99 -30.95
C ARG A 299 10.86 1.61 -29.67
N LEU A 300 12.14 1.99 -29.66
CA LEU A 300 12.76 2.73 -28.55
C LEU A 300 12.08 4.08 -28.31
N ASN A 301 11.74 4.82 -29.39
CA ASN A 301 11.02 6.08 -29.26
C ASN A 301 9.60 5.90 -28.68
N GLU A 302 8.93 4.79 -29.00
CA GLU A 302 7.62 4.46 -28.40
C GLU A 302 7.73 4.13 -26.91
N LEU A 303 8.72 3.32 -26.52
CA LEU A 303 9.02 3.06 -25.10
C LEU A 303 9.36 4.36 -24.35
N LYS A 304 10.14 5.25 -24.97
CA LYS A 304 10.48 6.55 -24.37
C LYS A 304 9.25 7.43 -24.13
N LYS A 305 8.27 7.41 -25.03
CA LYS A 305 6.97 8.09 -24.82
C LYS A 305 6.18 7.51 -23.65
N LEU A 306 6.40 6.23 -23.33
CA LEU A 306 5.78 5.54 -22.18
C LEU A 306 6.57 5.74 -20.87
N GLY A 307 7.68 6.48 -20.88
CA GLY A 307 8.47 6.81 -19.68
C GLY A 307 9.64 5.87 -19.38
N PHE A 308 10.03 5.01 -20.34
CA PHE A 308 11.27 4.23 -20.21
C PHE A 308 12.49 5.10 -20.53
N ASP A 309 13.54 4.97 -19.72
CA ASP A 309 14.85 5.52 -20.07
C ASP A 309 15.63 4.57 -20.99
N ASN A 310 16.63 5.12 -21.69
CA ASN A 310 17.47 4.38 -22.63
C ASN A 310 18.36 3.31 -21.96
N GLN A 311 18.28 3.14 -20.63
CA GLN A 311 18.99 2.12 -19.87
C GLN A 311 18.09 0.91 -19.55
N GLY A 312 16.84 0.92 -20.01
CA GLY A 312 15.88 -0.15 -19.73
C GLY A 312 15.37 -0.13 -18.28
N ASN A 313 15.56 0.98 -17.57
CA ASN A 313 15.06 1.17 -16.22
C ASN A 313 13.78 2.01 -16.26
N ILE A 314 12.75 1.54 -15.54
CA ILE A 314 11.50 2.27 -15.35
C ILE A 314 11.73 3.23 -14.18
N HIS A 315 11.81 4.53 -14.45
CA HIS A 315 11.91 5.56 -13.40
C HIS A 315 10.59 5.81 -12.63
N ILE A 316 9.56 5.00 -12.87
CA ILE A 316 8.25 5.06 -12.20
C ILE A 316 7.95 3.71 -11.54
N HIS A 317 8.44 3.57 -10.30
CA HIS A 317 8.14 2.54 -9.29
C HIS A 317 8.35 1.04 -9.60
N MET A 318 9.34 0.49 -8.87
CA MET A 318 9.63 -0.93 -8.64
C MET A 318 8.43 -1.70 -8.06
N GLN A 319 7.60 -2.37 -8.84
CA GLN A 319 6.85 -3.56 -8.38
C GLN A 319 6.46 -4.57 -9.50
N ALA A 320 6.65 -4.26 -10.79
CA ALA A 320 6.40 -5.22 -11.86
C ALA A 320 7.72 -5.82 -12.36
N ASN A 321 7.99 -7.10 -12.05
CA ASN A 321 9.13 -7.90 -12.55
C ASN A 321 9.04 -8.12 -14.08
N PHE A 322 9.21 -7.07 -14.88
CA PHE A 322 9.30 -7.18 -16.34
C PHE A 322 10.71 -6.82 -16.80
N ARG A 323 11.51 -7.83 -17.13
CA ARG A 323 12.71 -7.67 -17.95
C ARG A 323 12.35 -7.99 -19.39
N ILE A 324 12.16 -6.96 -20.22
CA ILE A 324 12.27 -7.13 -21.67
C ILE A 324 13.78 -7.19 -21.95
N PHE A 325 14.29 -8.36 -22.34
CA PHE A 325 15.69 -8.47 -22.74
C PHE A 325 15.86 -7.80 -24.11
N GLY A 326 16.90 -6.97 -24.27
CA GLY A 326 17.14 -6.20 -25.51
C GLY A 326 17.16 -7.06 -26.80
N LEU A 327 17.55 -8.34 -26.67
CA LEU A 327 17.53 -9.33 -27.76
C LEU A 327 16.13 -9.62 -28.33
N GLN A 328 15.05 -9.33 -27.61
CA GLN A 328 13.69 -9.56 -28.08
C GLN A 328 13.12 -8.40 -28.91
N ILE A 329 13.67 -7.18 -28.82
CA ILE A 329 13.15 -6.00 -29.54
C ILE A 329 13.52 -6.05 -31.03
N GLU A 330 14.66 -6.64 -31.37
CA GLU A 330 15.17 -6.70 -32.75
C GLU A 330 14.43 -7.73 -33.61
N SER A 331 14.09 -8.88 -33.03
CA SER A 331 13.53 -10.02 -33.76
C SER A 331 12.00 -10.16 -33.68
N MET A 332 11.33 -9.34 -32.86
CA MET A 332 9.88 -9.47 -32.63
C MET A 332 9.08 -8.96 -33.84
N PRO A 333 8.07 -9.72 -34.33
CA PRO A 333 7.10 -9.24 -35.32
C PRO A 333 6.35 -7.97 -34.86
N ASP A 334 5.89 -7.14 -35.80
CA ASP A 334 5.20 -5.89 -35.46
C ASP A 334 3.86 -6.10 -34.73
N ASN A 335 3.16 -7.22 -34.99
CA ASN A 335 1.92 -7.56 -34.29
C ASN A 335 2.18 -7.84 -32.81
N ASP A 336 3.17 -8.69 -32.51
CA ASP A 336 3.55 -9.04 -31.14
C ASP A 336 4.04 -7.80 -30.37
N TRP A 337 4.78 -6.90 -31.03
CA TRP A 337 5.19 -5.63 -30.43
C TRP A 337 3.99 -4.76 -30.03
N ASN A 338 2.98 -4.67 -30.89
CA ASN A 338 1.78 -3.89 -30.59
C ASN A 338 0.99 -4.46 -29.41
N GLU A 339 0.87 -5.79 -29.31
CA GLU A 339 0.23 -6.44 -28.15
C GLU A 339 0.98 -6.16 -26.85
N VAL A 340 2.32 -6.24 -26.86
CA VAL A 340 3.16 -5.89 -25.70
C VAL A 340 2.95 -4.44 -25.29
N ILE A 341 2.87 -3.50 -26.25
CA ILE A 341 2.62 -2.08 -25.96
C ILE A 341 1.21 -1.85 -25.40
N ILE A 342 0.20 -2.57 -25.88
CA ILE A 342 -1.18 -2.48 -25.36
C ILE A 342 -1.23 -2.99 -23.91
N ASP A 343 -0.67 -4.18 -23.64
CA ASP A 343 -0.60 -4.74 -22.29
C ASP A 343 0.16 -3.80 -21.34
N PHE A 344 1.25 -3.19 -21.81
CA PHE A 344 2.02 -2.23 -21.02
C PHE A 344 1.21 -0.97 -20.69
N LYS A 345 0.49 -0.40 -21.66
CA LYS A 345 -0.40 0.76 -21.43
C LYS A 345 -1.50 0.44 -20.42
N ASN A 346 -2.10 -0.75 -20.51
CA ASN A 346 -3.12 -1.20 -19.57
C ASN A 346 -2.56 -1.33 -18.15
N LYS A 347 -1.39 -1.95 -17.98
CA LYS A 347 -0.69 -2.06 -16.68
C LYS A 347 -0.29 -0.71 -16.11
N LEU A 348 0.19 0.21 -16.96
CA LEU A 348 0.53 1.57 -16.54
C LEU A 348 -0.69 2.34 -16.05
N ASN A 349 -1.84 2.21 -16.72
CA ASN A 349 -3.09 2.81 -16.28
C ASN A 349 -3.55 2.21 -14.94
N LEU A 350 -3.50 0.89 -14.78
CA LEU A 350 -3.83 0.21 -13.52
C LEU A 350 -2.91 0.67 -12.37
N ALA A 351 -1.61 0.83 -12.63
CA ALA A 351 -0.65 1.33 -11.65
C ALA A 351 -0.96 2.78 -11.24
N LYS A 352 -1.32 3.66 -12.19
CA LYS A 352 -1.74 5.03 -11.91
C LYS A 352 -3.01 5.08 -11.06
N GLU A 353 -3.99 4.24 -11.36
CA GLU A 353 -5.21 4.14 -10.55
C GLU A 353 -4.91 3.68 -9.12
N ARG A 354 -4.03 2.69 -8.94
CA ARG A 354 -3.59 2.23 -7.61
C ARG A 354 -2.93 3.35 -6.82
N ILE A 355 -1.96 4.05 -7.41
CA ILE A 355 -1.27 5.19 -6.76
C ILE A 355 -2.28 6.28 -6.36
N GLU A 356 -3.26 6.59 -7.22
CA GLU A 356 -4.29 7.58 -6.91
C GLU A 356 -5.22 7.11 -5.78
N THR A 357 -5.58 5.83 -5.73
CA THR A 357 -6.38 5.28 -4.64
C THR A 357 -5.62 5.26 -3.31
N GLU A 358 -4.32 4.92 -3.33
CA GLU A 358 -3.46 4.95 -2.15
C GLU A 358 -3.28 6.38 -1.64
N ARG A 359 -3.07 7.36 -2.53
CA ARG A 359 -2.98 8.78 -2.18
C ARG A 359 -4.27 9.27 -1.50
N LYS A 360 -5.44 8.92 -2.05
CA LYS A 360 -6.74 9.27 -1.45
C LYS A 360 -6.97 8.59 -0.09
N LEU A 361 -6.48 7.37 0.08
CA LEU A 361 -6.57 6.66 1.36
C LEU A 361 -5.67 7.32 2.41
N GLU A 362 -4.45 7.70 2.03
CA GLU A 362 -3.50 8.37 2.92
C GLU A 362 -3.97 9.78 3.30
N GLU A 363 -4.54 10.54 2.36
CA GLU A 363 -5.17 11.83 2.65
C GLU A 363 -6.30 11.71 3.69
N LYS A 364 -7.14 10.67 3.59
CA LYS A 364 -8.17 10.38 4.61
C LYS A 364 -7.56 10.01 5.96
N ARG A 365 -6.50 9.19 5.99
CA ARG A 365 -5.81 8.83 7.25
C ARG A 365 -5.22 10.05 7.94
N ILE A 366 -4.62 10.97 7.18
CA ILE A 366 -4.09 12.23 7.70
C ILE A 366 -5.23 13.11 8.23
N GLU A 367 -6.37 13.19 7.53
CA GLU A 367 -7.54 13.95 8.00
C GLU A 367 -8.12 13.36 9.31
N ASP A 368 -8.30 12.05 9.37
CA ASP A 368 -8.80 11.36 10.56
C ASP A 368 -7.83 11.51 11.75
N GLN A 369 -6.52 11.44 11.49
CA GLN A 369 -5.51 11.69 12.52
C GLN A 369 -5.59 13.13 13.06
N LYS A 370 -5.71 14.14 12.17
CA LYS A 370 -5.88 15.54 12.60
C LYS A 370 -7.17 15.75 13.40
N ARG A 371 -8.26 15.07 13.03
CA ARG A 371 -9.52 15.11 13.81
C ARG A 371 -9.33 14.52 15.20
N LEU A 372 -8.66 13.37 15.31
CA LEU A 372 -8.38 12.74 16.61
C LEU A 372 -7.46 13.61 17.49
N GLU A 373 -6.43 14.23 16.91
CA GLU A 373 -5.55 15.14 17.63
C GLU A 373 -6.30 16.40 18.10
N ALA A 374 -7.21 16.95 17.27
CA ALA A 374 -8.04 18.08 17.65
C ALA A 374 -9.01 17.75 18.80
N ILE A 375 -9.62 16.56 18.79
CA ILE A 375 -10.49 16.08 19.87
C ILE A 375 -9.69 15.94 21.17
N LYS A 376 -8.54 15.25 21.13
CA LYS A 376 -7.68 15.09 22.31
C LYS A 376 -7.23 16.43 22.89
N LYS A 377 -6.86 17.39 22.01
CA LYS A 377 -6.47 18.74 22.44
C LYS A 377 -7.62 19.47 23.12
N ALA A 378 -8.84 19.39 22.57
CA ALA A 378 -10.03 19.99 23.17
C ALA A 378 -10.36 19.36 24.53
N GLU A 379 -10.24 18.03 24.66
CA GLU A 379 -10.42 17.31 25.93
C GLU A 379 -9.39 17.75 26.98
N THR A 380 -8.10 17.85 26.61
CA THR A 380 -7.06 18.32 27.54
C THR A 380 -7.26 19.78 27.96
N GLU A 381 -7.65 20.66 27.03
CA GLU A 381 -7.95 22.07 27.33
C GLU A 381 -9.21 22.20 28.23
N GLU A 382 -10.19 21.31 28.10
CA GLU A 382 -11.34 21.26 29.00
C GLU A 382 -10.96 20.75 30.40
N GLU A 383 -10.14 19.71 30.50
CA GLU A 383 -9.63 19.22 31.78
C GLU A 383 -8.75 20.25 32.49
N GLU A 384 -7.86 20.94 31.78
CA GLU A 384 -7.02 22.01 32.34
C GLU A 384 -7.87 23.19 32.82
N ARG A 385 -8.90 23.59 32.06
CA ARG A 385 -9.86 24.62 32.52
C ARG A 385 -10.60 24.19 33.79
N LYS A 386 -11.03 22.92 33.88
CA LYS A 386 -11.67 22.39 35.10
C LYS A 386 -10.71 22.41 36.29
N LYS A 387 -9.46 21.96 36.11
CA LYS A 387 -8.43 21.99 37.16
C LYS A 387 -8.08 23.41 37.61
N GLN A 388 -7.98 24.36 36.69
CA GLN A 388 -7.75 25.77 37.03
C GLN A 388 -8.94 26.37 37.79
N ALA A 389 -10.18 26.05 37.40
CA ALA A 389 -11.37 26.46 38.15
C ALA A 389 -11.40 25.86 39.56
N GLU A 390 -10.95 24.62 39.75
CA GLU A 390 -10.86 23.98 41.07
C GLU A 390 -9.75 24.57 41.97
N LEU A 391 -8.68 25.10 41.38
CA LEU A 391 -7.56 25.71 42.11
C LEU A 391 -7.74 27.21 42.41
N ALA A 392 -8.71 27.86 41.76
CA ALA A 392 -8.98 29.28 41.99
C ALA A 392 -9.37 29.55 43.47
N PRO A 393 -8.99 30.70 44.05
CA PRO A 393 -9.49 31.15 45.35
C PRO A 393 -11.01 31.10 45.39
N ASP A 394 -11.61 30.78 46.55
CA ASP A 394 -13.07 30.60 46.65
C ASP A 394 -13.87 31.81 46.15
N LYS A 395 -13.29 33.00 46.27
CA LYS A 395 -13.81 34.24 45.68
C LYS A 395 -13.94 34.18 44.16
N GLU A 396 -12.88 33.79 43.44
CA GLU A 396 -12.89 33.62 41.98
C GLU A 396 -13.80 32.46 41.55
N LYS A 397 -13.91 31.39 42.33
CA LYS A 397 -14.85 30.30 42.05
C LYS A 397 -16.30 30.78 42.07
N ILE A 398 -16.66 31.59 43.07
CA ILE A 398 -18.00 32.15 43.21
C ILE A 398 -18.27 33.16 42.08
N GLU A 399 -17.29 34.00 41.73
CA GLU A 399 -17.40 34.93 40.59
C GLU A 399 -17.57 34.18 39.25
N ASN A 400 -16.74 33.17 38.98
CA ASN A 400 -16.82 32.36 37.76
C ASN A 400 -18.15 31.58 37.68
N TYR A 401 -18.60 31.00 38.79
CA TYR A 401 -19.91 30.34 38.84
C TYR A 401 -21.05 31.31 38.56
N LEU A 402 -20.96 32.54 39.07
CA LEU A 402 -21.95 33.59 38.79
C LEU A 402 -21.99 33.95 37.30
N VAL A 403 -20.82 34.09 36.67
CA VAL A 403 -20.71 34.33 35.22
C VAL A 403 -21.32 33.18 34.42
N GLU A 404 -21.03 31.93 34.78
CA GLU A 404 -21.64 30.75 34.15
C GLU A 404 -23.17 30.73 34.31
N LEU A 405 -23.67 31.06 35.52
CA LEU A 405 -25.10 31.13 35.82
C LEU A 405 -25.82 32.17 34.95
N LEU A 406 -25.18 33.31 34.70
CA LEU A 406 -25.71 34.41 33.89
C LEU A 406 -25.59 34.15 32.37
N GLN A 407 -24.58 33.39 31.94
CA GLN A 407 -24.38 33.03 30.54
C GLN A 407 -25.26 31.87 30.05
N VAL A 408 -26.03 31.22 30.94
CA VAL A 408 -26.96 30.16 30.55
C VAL A 408 -27.88 30.66 29.43
N LYS A 409 -27.77 30.01 28.27
CA LYS A 409 -28.41 30.43 27.03
C LYS A 409 -29.94 30.38 27.20
N GLN A 410 -30.57 31.55 27.19
CA GLN A 410 -32.02 31.63 27.45
C GLN A 410 -32.82 30.98 26.31
N PRO A 411 -33.83 30.15 26.64
CA PRO A 411 -34.67 29.53 25.63
C PRO A 411 -35.52 30.60 24.92
N LYS A 412 -35.60 30.54 23.59
CA LYS A 412 -36.52 31.37 22.81
C LYS A 412 -37.95 30.90 23.09
N VAL A 413 -38.77 31.76 23.68
CA VAL A 413 -40.17 31.46 24.00
C VAL A 413 -41.11 32.46 23.32
N GLU A 414 -42.19 31.93 22.73
CA GLU A 414 -43.14 32.73 21.93
C GLU A 414 -44.35 33.19 22.74
N THR A 415 -44.74 32.43 23.78
CA THR A 415 -45.95 32.71 24.56
C THR A 415 -45.71 33.76 25.65
N GLU A 416 -46.67 34.65 25.84
CA GLU A 416 -46.53 35.80 26.75
C GLU A 416 -46.36 35.39 28.23
N GLY A 417 -47.03 34.32 28.64
CA GLY A 417 -46.81 33.72 29.97
C GLY A 417 -45.38 33.18 30.14
N ALA A 418 -44.81 32.53 29.12
CA ALA A 418 -43.43 32.05 29.18
C ALA A 418 -42.42 33.22 29.16
N LYS A 419 -42.70 34.30 28.41
CA LYS A 419 -41.89 35.53 28.46
C LYS A 419 -41.92 36.15 29.86
N GLN A 420 -43.07 36.18 30.53
CA GLN A 420 -43.17 36.66 31.91
C GLN A 420 -42.37 35.77 32.88
N ILE A 421 -42.41 34.45 32.71
CA ILE A 421 -41.60 33.52 33.51
C ILE A 421 -40.11 33.79 33.30
N ILE A 422 -39.63 33.87 32.05
CA ILE A 422 -38.22 34.21 31.76
C ILE A 422 -37.86 35.57 32.34
N THR A 423 -38.73 36.57 32.23
CA THR A 423 -38.51 37.89 32.81
C THR A 423 -38.38 37.83 34.33
N ASN A 424 -39.20 37.01 35.00
CA ASN A 424 -39.11 36.80 36.45
C ASN A 424 -37.84 36.04 36.84
N ILE A 425 -37.44 35.03 36.07
CA ILE A 425 -36.17 34.32 36.24
C ILE A 425 -35.01 35.32 36.12
N ASN A 426 -35.01 36.19 35.11
CA ASN A 426 -33.97 37.20 34.93
C ASN A 426 -33.92 38.20 36.10
N LYS A 427 -35.08 38.60 36.62
CA LYS A 427 -35.14 39.44 37.83
C LYS A 427 -34.57 38.73 39.05
N LEU A 428 -34.80 37.42 39.20
CA LEU A 428 -34.23 36.64 40.29
C LEU A 428 -32.73 36.45 40.12
N LEU A 429 -32.26 36.16 38.91
CA LEU A 429 -30.84 36.05 38.58
C LEU A 429 -30.09 37.37 38.87
N LEU A 430 -30.67 38.52 38.50
CA LEU A 430 -30.12 39.85 38.85
C LEU A 430 -30.06 40.08 40.36
N LYS A 431 -31.08 39.64 41.11
CA LYS A 431 -31.06 39.73 42.58
C LYS A 431 -29.99 38.83 43.20
N ILE A 432 -29.80 37.63 42.63
CA ILE A 432 -28.74 36.70 43.04
C ILE A 432 -27.37 37.33 42.72
N GLU A 433 -27.18 37.90 41.54
CA GLU A 433 -25.96 38.62 41.14
C GLU A 433 -25.59 39.70 42.15
N VAL A 434 -26.51 40.62 42.45
CA VAL A 434 -26.28 41.69 43.43
C VAL A 434 -25.98 41.13 44.82
N TYR A 435 -26.69 40.08 45.25
CA TYR A 435 -26.47 39.45 46.56
C TYR A 435 -25.09 38.80 46.65
N VAL A 436 -24.70 38.04 45.63
CA VAL A 436 -23.41 37.35 45.57
C VAL A 436 -22.28 38.37 45.49
N GLU A 437 -22.39 39.42 44.67
CA GLU A 437 -21.39 40.51 44.62
C GLU A 437 -21.20 41.22 45.97
N GLN A 438 -22.28 41.43 46.73
CA GLN A 438 -22.19 41.99 48.08
C GLN A 438 -21.45 41.04 49.02
N LYS A 439 -21.78 39.75 49.01
CA LYS A 439 -21.10 38.75 49.86
C LYS A 439 -19.66 38.47 49.46
N ILE A 440 -19.33 38.56 48.18
CA ILE A 440 -17.96 38.50 47.68
C ILE A 440 -17.10 39.67 48.20
N LYS A 441 -17.67 40.87 48.38
CA LYS A 441 -16.94 42.01 48.95
C LYS A 441 -16.67 41.87 50.45
N GLU A 442 -17.47 41.05 51.13
CA GLU A 442 -17.29 40.72 52.56
C GLU A 442 -16.25 39.59 52.78
N LEU A 443 -15.95 38.80 51.74
CA LEU A 443 -14.91 37.76 51.68
C LEU A 443 -13.58 38.31 51.15
#